data_AF-A0A5B7IMI6-F1
#
_entry.id   AF-A0A5B7IMI6-F1
#
_cell.length_a   1.000
_cell.length_b   1.000
_cell.length_c   1.000
_cell.angle_alpha   90.00
_cell.angle_beta   90.00
_cell.angle_gamma   90.00
#
_symmetry.space_group_name_H-M   'P 1'
#
loop_
_entity.id
_entity.type
_entity.pdbx_description
1 polymer ?
#
loop_
_entity_poly.entity_id
_entity_poly.type
_entity_poly.pdbx_seq_one_letter_code
_entity_poly.pdbx_strand_id
1 'polypeptide(L)'
;MMEEESALVSYVDYGNKDVLPFARMYHCPAKHWLEKQPSLALACSLWEVEPAKGKDWDTEAIHIFAKLVKDVALQFLLVSYETVNNITKCQVDLRRPWRTVGIANDLPVSIREILVFLEHGVYTNNSPQDVVSGRSLLMYN
;
A
#
# COMPACT_ATOMS: atom_id res chain seq x y z
N MET A 1 37.88 -16.22 11.32
CA MET A 1 37.22 -14.93 11.06
C MET A 1 36.04 -14.87 12.01
N MET A 2 35.97 -13.85 12.88
CA MET A 2 34.79 -13.67 13.74
C MET A 2 33.64 -13.15 12.87
N GLU A 3 32.48 -13.78 12.97
CA GLU A 3 31.25 -13.24 12.37
C GLU A 3 30.94 -11.90 13.04
N GLU A 4 30.64 -10.89 12.22
CA GLU A 4 30.26 -9.58 12.71
C GLU A 4 28.80 -9.64 13.15
N GLU A 5 28.54 -9.41 14.44
CA GLU A 5 27.19 -9.47 15.01
C GLU A 5 26.26 -8.46 14.32
N SER A 6 25.11 -8.94 13.85
CA SER A 6 24.15 -8.17 13.08
C SER A 6 22.71 -8.48 13.48
N ALA A 7 21.79 -7.56 13.15
CA ALA A 7 20.36 -7.75 13.36
C ALA A 7 19.55 -7.31 12.14
N LEU A 8 18.39 -7.95 11.96
CA LEU A 8 17.33 -7.48 11.07
C LEU A 8 16.66 -6.26 11.71
N VAL A 9 16.79 -5.10 11.09
CA VAL A 9 16.18 -3.84 11.52
C VAL A 9 14.96 -3.50 10.67
N SER A 10 13.97 -2.85 11.27
CA SER A 10 12.82 -2.26 10.56
C SER A 10 12.87 -0.74 10.71
N TYR A 11 12.87 -0.02 9.60
CA TYR A 11 12.85 1.44 9.60
C TYR A 11 11.40 1.92 9.73
N VAL A 12 10.94 2.14 10.97
CA VAL A 12 9.53 2.40 11.30
C VAL A 12 8.92 3.62 10.61
N ASP A 13 9.74 4.57 10.15
CA ASP A 13 9.27 5.77 9.46
C ASP A 13 9.19 5.62 7.93
N TYR A 14 9.79 4.56 7.38
CA TYR A 14 9.89 4.32 5.94
C TYR A 14 9.29 2.97 5.50
N GLY A 15 9.13 2.03 6.44
CA GLY A 15 8.53 0.70 6.21
C GLY A 15 9.47 -0.36 5.63
N ASN A 16 10.69 0.00 5.19
CA ASN A 16 11.68 -0.96 4.70
C ASN A 16 12.39 -1.69 5.86
N LYS A 17 13.06 -2.80 5.53
CA LYS A 17 13.88 -3.60 6.44
C LYS A 17 15.28 -3.77 5.86
N ASP A 18 16.26 -4.00 6.72
CA ASP A 18 17.66 -4.24 6.33
C ASP A 18 18.38 -5.07 7.39
N VAL A 19 19.52 -5.67 7.05
CA VAL A 19 20.38 -6.37 8.00
C VAL A 19 21.60 -5.50 8.25
N LEU A 20 21.79 -5.06 9.50
CA LEU A 20 22.87 -4.16 9.87
C LEU A 20 23.80 -4.78 10.92
N PRO A 21 25.12 -4.52 10.85
CA PRO A 21 26.04 -4.83 11.94
C PRO A 21 25.78 -3.93 13.16
N PHE A 22 26.06 -4.45 14.35
CA PHE A 22 25.84 -3.72 15.62
C PHE A 22 26.61 -2.40 15.68
N ALA A 23 27.76 -2.31 15.01
CA ALA A 23 28.56 -1.09 14.90
C ALA A 23 27.82 0.10 14.24
N ARG A 24 26.72 -0.16 13.52
CA ARG A 24 25.86 0.87 12.90
C ARG A 24 24.57 1.15 13.68
N MET A 25 24.41 0.57 14.87
CA MET A 25 23.24 0.75 15.72
C MET A 25 23.59 1.64 16.92
N TYR A 26 22.65 2.52 17.26
CA TYR A 26 22.80 3.45 18.39
C TYR A 26 21.52 3.44 19.23
N HIS A 27 21.67 3.76 20.53
CA HIS A 27 20.52 3.93 21.41
C HIS A 27 19.62 5.06 20.91
N CYS A 28 18.33 4.77 20.81
CA CYS A 28 17.32 5.77 20.45
C CYS A 28 17.15 6.77 21.61
N PRO A 29 17.37 8.09 21.39
CA PRO A 29 17.14 9.11 22.40
C PRO A 29 15.68 9.11 22.89
N ALA A 30 15.47 9.38 24.18
CA ALA A 30 14.14 9.31 24.80
C ALA A 30 13.05 10.24 24.23
N LYS A 31 13.43 11.22 23.41
CA LYS A 31 12.49 12.09 22.67
C LYS A 31 11.94 11.44 21.39
N HIS A 32 12.58 10.38 20.91
CA HIS A 32 12.23 9.64 19.70
C HIS A 32 11.65 8.25 19.99
N TRP A 33 11.34 7.96 21.26
CA TRP A 33 10.65 6.73 21.62
C TRP A 33 9.24 6.72 21.04
N LEU A 34 8.76 5.53 20.68
CA LEU A 34 7.48 5.34 20.02
C LEU A 34 6.28 5.84 20.86
N GLU A 35 6.43 5.89 22.18
CA GLU A 35 5.44 6.47 23.11
C GLU A 35 5.25 7.98 22.91
N LYS A 36 6.29 8.69 22.45
CA LYS A 36 6.27 10.14 22.25
C LYS A 36 6.14 10.53 20.78
N GLN A 37 6.61 9.67 19.89
CA GLN A 37 6.54 9.87 18.45
C GLN A 37 6.14 8.55 17.78
N PRO A 38 4.91 8.42 17.26
CA PRO A 38 4.50 7.21 16.56
C PRO A 38 5.31 7.03 15.28
N SER A 39 5.37 5.79 14.80
CA SER A 39 5.94 5.45 13.49
C SER A 39 5.28 6.27 12.38
N LEU A 40 6.07 6.83 11.48
CA LEU A 40 5.54 7.62 10.36
C LEU A 40 5.03 6.77 9.19
N ALA A 41 5.49 5.52 9.06
CA ALA A 41 4.97 4.58 8.07
C ALA A 41 3.83 3.73 8.65
N LEU A 42 2.79 3.53 7.84
CA LEU A 42 1.69 2.64 8.14
C LEU A 42 1.71 1.44 7.18
N ALA A 43 1.86 0.24 7.72
CA ALA A 43 1.69 -0.98 6.94
C ALA A 43 0.21 -1.14 6.57
N CYS A 44 -0.09 -1.27 5.27
CA CYS A 44 -1.45 -1.40 4.75
C CYS A 44 -1.47 -2.28 3.49
N SER A 45 -2.66 -2.72 3.11
CA SER A 45 -2.92 -3.41 1.85
C SER A 45 -4.05 -2.73 1.10
N LEU A 46 -4.03 -2.83 -0.24
CA LEU A 46 -5.19 -2.41 -1.03
C LEU A 46 -6.42 -3.24 -0.62
N TRP A 47 -7.55 -2.57 -0.46
CA TRP A 47 -8.80 -3.23 -0.11
C TRP A 47 -9.40 -3.99 -1.30
N GLU A 48 -9.93 -5.18 -1.00
CA GLU A 48 -10.68 -6.04 -1.94
C GLU A 48 -10.01 -6.32 -3.29
N VAL A 49 -8.69 -6.48 -3.31
CA VAL A 49 -8.00 -6.91 -4.53
C VAL A 49 -6.97 -7.99 -4.19
N GLU A 50 -6.94 -9.04 -5.00
CA GLU A 50 -5.98 -10.13 -4.91
C GLU A 50 -5.31 -10.39 -6.28
N PRO A 51 -4.17 -11.11 -6.32
CA PRO A 51 -3.50 -11.44 -7.58
C PRO A 51 -4.43 -12.16 -8.55
N ALA A 52 -4.46 -11.73 -9.81
CA ALA A 52 -5.29 -12.40 -10.82
C ALA A 52 -4.80 -13.82 -11.16
N LYS A 53 -3.53 -14.13 -10.88
CA LYS A 53 -2.88 -15.38 -11.25
C LYS A 53 -2.15 -15.99 -10.05
N GLY A 54 -2.65 -17.13 -9.59
CA GLY A 54 -2.02 -17.87 -8.50
C GLY A 54 -2.16 -17.18 -7.15
N LYS A 55 -1.23 -17.45 -6.23
CA LYS A 55 -1.28 -16.97 -4.84
C LYS A 55 -0.59 -15.62 -4.64
N ASP A 56 0.40 -15.32 -5.47
CA ASP A 56 1.30 -14.17 -5.30
C ASP A 56 1.13 -13.17 -6.45
N TRP A 57 1.37 -11.89 -6.19
CA TRP A 57 1.37 -10.85 -7.21
C TRP A 57 2.50 -11.11 -8.22
N ASP A 58 2.17 -11.08 -9.51
CA ASP A 58 3.18 -11.23 -10.55
C ASP A 58 4.12 -10.00 -10.60
N THR A 59 5.31 -10.20 -11.19
CA THR A 59 6.35 -9.16 -11.22
C THR A 59 5.91 -7.89 -11.96
N GLU A 60 5.08 -8.03 -13.00
CA GLU A 60 4.59 -6.87 -13.76
C GLU A 60 3.56 -6.09 -12.94
N ALA A 61 2.68 -6.77 -12.21
CA ALA A 61 1.75 -6.15 -11.26
C ALA A 61 2.49 -5.31 -10.20
N ILE A 62 3.58 -5.87 -9.63
CA ILE A 62 4.44 -5.16 -8.67
C ILE A 62 5.09 -3.93 -9.31
N HIS A 63 5.58 -4.04 -10.54
CA HIS A 63 6.22 -2.95 -11.27
C HIS A 63 5.23 -1.82 -11.62
N ILE A 64 4.04 -2.18 -12.10
CA ILE A 64 2.94 -1.25 -12.37
C ILE A 64 2.57 -0.53 -11.07
N PHE A 65 2.33 -1.27 -9.98
CA PHE A 65 2.01 -0.69 -8.69
C PHE A 65 3.09 0.29 -8.22
N ALA A 66 4.36 -0.10 -8.29
CA ALA A 66 5.48 0.77 -7.91
C ALA A 66 5.52 2.07 -8.74
N LYS A 67 5.32 2.01 -10.06
CA LYS A 67 5.21 3.20 -10.92
C LYS A 67 4.04 4.10 -10.55
N LEU A 68 2.96 3.52 -10.04
CA LEU A 68 1.76 4.28 -9.67
C LEU A 68 1.92 5.01 -8.32
N VAL A 69 2.66 4.43 -7.37
CA VAL A 69 2.69 4.90 -5.97
C VAL A 69 4.00 5.49 -5.50
N LYS A 70 5.13 5.07 -6.06
CA LYS A 70 6.45 5.45 -5.53
C LYS A 70 6.69 6.94 -5.73
N ASP A 71 7.06 7.62 -4.65
CA ASP A 71 7.37 9.05 -4.62
C ASP A 71 6.23 9.95 -5.16
N VAL A 72 4.98 9.48 -5.03
CA VAL A 72 3.78 10.18 -5.48
C VAL A 72 2.86 10.49 -4.29
N ALA A 73 2.41 11.74 -4.19
CA ALA A 73 1.34 12.12 -3.27
C ALA A 73 0.00 11.56 -3.77
N LEU A 74 -0.60 10.69 -2.97
CA LEU A 74 -1.88 10.02 -3.25
C LEU A 74 -2.93 10.42 -2.23
N GLN A 75 -4.19 10.34 -2.63
CA GLN A 75 -5.29 10.32 -1.68
C GLN A 75 -5.35 8.93 -1.04
N PHE A 76 -5.33 8.91 0.29
CA PHE A 76 -5.42 7.72 1.11
C PHE A 76 -6.81 7.67 1.75
N LEU A 77 -7.57 6.62 1.46
CA LEU A 77 -8.87 6.37 2.09
C LEU A 77 -8.78 5.10 2.93
N LEU A 78 -8.96 5.25 4.24
CA LEU A 78 -9.03 4.11 5.15
C LEU A 78 -10.39 3.40 4.97
N VAL A 79 -10.35 2.11 4.65
CA VAL A 79 -11.55 1.27 4.46
C VAL A 79 -11.83 0.44 5.69
N SER A 80 -10.81 -0.26 6.20
CA SER A 80 -10.92 -1.04 7.43
C SER A 80 -9.62 -1.00 8.23
N TYR A 81 -9.76 -1.14 9.54
CA TYR A 81 -8.65 -1.16 10.48
C TYR A 81 -8.96 -2.15 11.59
N GLU A 82 -8.11 -3.15 11.77
CA GLU A 82 -8.26 -4.16 12.81
C GLU A 82 -6.90 -4.49 13.42
N THR A 83 -6.81 -4.53 14.74
CA THR A 83 -5.61 -5.01 15.45
C THR A 83 -5.95 -6.30 16.18
N VAL A 84 -5.31 -7.41 15.77
CA VAL A 84 -5.46 -8.72 16.39
C VAL A 84 -4.08 -9.23 16.80
N ASN A 85 -3.90 -9.60 18.06
CA ASN A 85 -2.61 -10.10 18.59
C ASN A 85 -1.41 -9.18 18.28
N ASN A 86 -1.58 -7.86 18.43
CA ASN A 86 -0.59 -6.83 18.06
C ASN A 86 -0.22 -6.77 16.58
N ILE A 87 -0.96 -7.46 15.71
CA ILE A 87 -0.84 -7.35 14.25
C ILE A 87 -1.96 -6.45 13.77
N THR A 88 -1.60 -5.31 13.19
CA THR A 88 -2.56 -4.39 12.58
C THR A 88 -2.75 -4.75 11.11
N LYS A 89 -4.00 -5.03 10.74
CA LYS A 89 -4.49 -5.08 9.36
C LYS A 89 -5.13 -3.74 9.04
N CYS A 90 -4.60 -3.06 8.04
CA CYS A 90 -5.11 -1.78 7.55
C CYS A 90 -5.41 -1.94 6.06
N GLN A 91 -6.69 -1.88 5.68
CA GLN A 91 -7.09 -1.92 4.27
C GLN A 91 -7.45 -0.52 3.79
N VAL A 92 -6.92 -0.16 2.62
CA VAL A 92 -6.95 1.22 2.13
C VAL A 92 -7.28 1.26 0.65
N ASP A 93 -7.94 2.33 0.22
CA ASP A 93 -7.99 2.72 -1.19
C ASP A 93 -6.95 3.81 -1.44
N LEU A 94 -6.12 3.61 -2.47
CA LEU A 94 -5.14 4.59 -2.91
C LEU A 94 -5.61 5.20 -4.23
N ARG A 95 -5.78 6.52 -4.26
CA ARG A 95 -6.26 7.22 -5.47
C ARG A 95 -5.30 8.30 -5.90
N ARG A 96 -5.11 8.45 -7.21
CA ARG A 96 -4.39 9.61 -7.74
C ARG A 96 -5.31 10.83 -7.71
N PRO A 97 -4.89 11.94 -7.07
CA PRO A 97 -5.68 13.16 -7.03
C PRO A 97 -5.78 13.79 -8.42
N TRP A 98 -6.85 14.56 -8.63
CA TRP A 98 -7.16 15.27 -9.86
C TRP A 98 -5.95 16.07 -10.38
N ARG A 99 -5.65 16.01 -11.68
CA ARG A 99 -4.58 16.84 -12.29
C ARG A 99 -5.08 17.85 -13.32
N THR A 100 -6.38 17.94 -13.57
CA THR A 100 -6.91 18.84 -14.61
C THR A 100 -7.96 19.82 -14.10
N VAL A 101 -7.52 21.03 -13.73
CA VAL A 101 -8.43 22.16 -13.46
C VAL A 101 -9.30 22.41 -14.70
N GLY A 102 -10.63 22.32 -14.56
CA GLY A 102 -11.59 22.66 -15.62
C GLY A 102 -12.29 21.48 -16.32
N ILE A 103 -11.97 20.23 -15.96
CA ILE A 103 -12.76 19.07 -16.40
C ILE A 103 -13.74 18.72 -15.27
N ALA A 104 -15.02 18.48 -15.58
CA ALA A 104 -16.05 18.23 -14.57
C ALA A 104 -16.16 16.73 -14.15
N ASN A 105 -15.41 15.82 -14.79
CA ASN A 105 -15.59 14.35 -14.68
C ASN A 105 -14.29 13.50 -14.52
N ASP A 106 -13.11 14.10 -14.37
CA ASP A 106 -11.79 13.45 -14.11
C ASP A 106 -11.66 12.84 -12.68
N LEU A 107 -12.62 11.98 -12.28
CA LEU A 107 -12.69 11.33 -10.95
C LEU A 107 -11.33 10.75 -10.50
N PRO A 108 -10.96 10.87 -9.20
CA PRO A 108 -9.73 10.26 -8.68
C PRO A 108 -9.70 8.75 -8.98
N VAL A 109 -8.72 8.31 -9.77
CA VAL A 109 -8.63 6.92 -10.20
C VAL A 109 -8.03 6.08 -9.09
N SER A 110 -8.72 5.01 -8.70
CA SER A 110 -8.20 4.04 -7.74
C SER A 110 -7.12 3.18 -8.36
N ILE A 111 -6.01 2.99 -7.65
CA ILE A 111 -4.91 2.12 -8.08
C ILE A 111 -5.35 0.66 -8.15
N ARG A 112 -6.28 0.23 -7.30
CA ARG A 112 -6.79 -1.14 -7.35
C ARG A 112 -7.58 -1.40 -8.64
N GLU A 113 -8.33 -0.40 -9.11
CA GLU A 113 -9.09 -0.48 -10.37
C GLU A 113 -8.14 -0.57 -11.56
N ILE A 114 -7.01 0.14 -11.53
CA ILE A 114 -5.97 0.02 -12.56
C ILE A 114 -5.40 -1.40 -12.60
N LEU A 115 -5.11 -2.00 -11.44
CA LEU A 115 -4.60 -3.38 -11.39
C LEU A 115 -5.62 -4.39 -11.96
N VAL A 116 -6.91 -4.21 -11.66
CA VAL A 116 -7.98 -5.05 -12.21
C VAL A 116 -8.15 -4.82 -13.72
N PHE A 117 -8.19 -3.57 -14.17
CA PHE A 117 -8.33 -3.21 -15.58
C PHE A 117 -7.19 -3.76 -16.44
N LEU A 118 -5.96 -3.80 -15.91
CA LEU A 118 -4.80 -4.38 -16.58
C LEU A 118 -4.67 -5.90 -16.38
N GLU A 119 -5.71 -6.56 -15.85
CA GLU A 119 -5.78 -8.02 -15.65
C GLU A 119 -4.70 -8.58 -14.71
N HIS A 120 -4.14 -7.74 -13.84
CA HIS A 120 -3.15 -8.13 -12.83
C HIS A 120 -3.78 -8.44 -11.47
N GLY A 121 -4.98 -7.92 -11.20
CA GLY A 121 -5.75 -8.20 -9.99
C GLY A 121 -7.19 -8.61 -10.27
N VAL A 122 -7.83 -9.25 -9.29
CA VAL A 122 -9.27 -9.54 -9.27
C VAL A 122 -9.87 -9.09 -7.95
N TYR A 123 -11.15 -8.76 -7.95
CA TYR A 123 -11.85 -8.40 -6.71
C TYR A 123 -12.07 -9.64 -5.84
N THR A 124 -11.79 -9.53 -4.54
CA THR A 124 -11.97 -10.65 -3.59
C THR A 124 -13.44 -10.98 -3.33
N ASN A 125 -14.35 -10.01 -3.54
CA ASN A 125 -15.79 -10.18 -3.43
C ASN A 125 -16.44 -9.98 -4.80
N ASN A 126 -16.90 -11.06 -5.44
CA ASN A 126 -17.72 -10.99 -6.67
C ASN A 126 -19.18 -10.57 -6.40
N SER A 127 -19.48 -9.92 -5.26
CA SER A 127 -20.84 -9.47 -4.98
C SER A 127 -21.21 -8.31 -5.91
N PRO A 128 -22.32 -8.39 -6.68
CA PRO A 128 -22.72 -7.36 -7.65
C PRO A 128 -23.07 -5.97 -7.07
N GLN A 129 -22.78 -5.68 -5.80
CA GLN A 129 -23.30 -4.51 -5.10
C GLN A 129 -22.40 -3.26 -5.18
N ASP A 130 -21.14 -3.38 -5.60
CA ASP A 130 -20.25 -2.21 -5.69
C ASP A 130 -20.28 -1.49 -7.05
N VAL A 131 -21.12 -1.95 -7.98
CA VAL A 131 -21.42 -1.24 -9.25
C VAL A 131 -22.22 0.07 -8.98
N VAL A 132 -22.68 0.31 -7.75
CA VAL A 132 -23.65 1.38 -7.45
C VAL A 132 -23.01 2.70 -6.96
N SER A 133 -21.69 2.78 -6.72
CA SER A 133 -21.08 4.04 -6.23
C SER A 133 -20.00 4.67 -7.13
N GLY A 134 -19.69 4.09 -8.29
CA GLY A 134 -18.72 4.67 -9.23
C GLY A 134 -19.10 4.33 -10.66
N ARG A 135 -19.64 5.29 -11.40
CA ARG A 135 -20.23 5.12 -12.73
C ARG A 135 -19.28 4.43 -13.73
N SER A 136 -19.90 3.50 -14.47
CA SER A 136 -19.61 3.06 -15.83
C SER A 136 -18.62 1.90 -16.01
N LEU A 137 -19.21 0.71 -16.20
CA LEU A 137 -18.77 -0.23 -17.24
C LEU A 137 -18.43 0.56 -18.51
N LEU A 138 -17.16 0.60 -18.88
CA LEU A 138 -16.75 0.77 -20.27
C LEU A 138 -16.32 -0.61 -20.76
N MET A 139 -17.31 -1.40 -21.16
CA MET A 139 -17.09 -2.51 -22.07
C MET A 139 -16.80 -1.88 -23.44
N TYR A 140 -15.57 -1.91 -23.91
CA TYR A 140 -15.29 -1.65 -25.32
C TYR A 140 -15.76 -2.88 -26.12
N ASN A 141 -16.63 -2.65 -27.10
CA ASN A 141 -17.05 -3.66 -28.08
C ASN A 141 -15.88 -4.13 -28.93
#